data_AF-A0A060PKK2-F1
#
_entry.id   AF-A0A060PKK2-F1
#
_cell.length_a   1.000
_cell.length_b   1.000
_cell.length_c   1.000
_cell.angle_alpha   90.00
_cell.angle_beta   90.00
_cell.angle_gamma   90.00
#
_symmetry.space_group_name_H-M   'P 1'
#
loop_
_entity.id
_entity.type
_entity.pdbx_description
1 polymer ?
#
loop_
_entity_poly.entity_id
_entity_poly.type
_entity_poly.pdbx_seq_one_letter_code
_entity_poly.pdbx_strand_id
1 'polypeptide(L)' 'MSDLTDPIESIERVDADIQAALNSPSMSYWPRDALLSALQRDCVDAARDAQILATWLDRRCDAVLRRSGS' A
#
# COMPACT_ATOMS: atom_id res chain seq x y z
N MET A 1 15.65 -31.22 -5.93
CA MET A 1 16.07 -29.86 -5.56
C MET A 1 15.97 -29.02 -6.82
N SER A 2 14.81 -28.39 -7.03
CA SER A 2 14.61 -27.43 -8.13
C SER A 2 14.79 -26.06 -7.51
N ASP A 3 15.69 -25.26 -8.08
CA ASP A 3 16.02 -23.91 -7.65
C ASP A 3 14.77 -23.06 -7.39
N LEU A 4 14.64 -22.62 -6.14
CA LEU A 4 13.77 -21.54 -5.72
C LEU A 4 14.42 -20.22 -6.12
N THR A 5 14.10 -19.75 -7.33
CA THR A 5 14.21 -18.32 -7.61
C THR A 5 12.86 -17.91 -8.16
N ASP A 6 11.99 -17.39 -7.29
CA ASP A 6 10.91 -16.54 -7.76
C ASP A 6 11.52 -15.54 -8.74
N PRO A 7 10.99 -15.38 -9.96
CA PRO A 7 11.51 -14.38 -10.89
C PRO A 7 11.52 -13.06 -10.15
N ILE A 8 12.70 -12.41 -10.04
CA ILE A 8 12.79 -11.04 -9.53
C ILE A 8 11.71 -10.26 -10.27
N GLU A 9 10.70 -9.80 -9.55
CA GLU A 9 9.58 -9.11 -10.14
C GLU A 9 10.13 -7.89 -10.87
N SER A 10 9.88 -7.82 -12.18
CA SER A 10 10.40 -6.71 -12.97
C SER A 10 9.64 -5.44 -12.60
N ILE A 11 10.30 -4.28 -12.63
CA ILE A 11 9.65 -3.01 -12.28
C ILE A 11 8.44 -2.75 -13.18
N GLU A 12 8.48 -3.19 -14.45
CA GLU A 12 7.36 -3.07 -15.38
C GLU A 12 6.15 -3.89 -14.94
N ARG A 13 6.36 -5.04 -14.28
CA ARG A 13 5.27 -5.84 -13.72
C ARG A 13 4.64 -5.11 -12.52
N VAL A 14 5.47 -4.60 -11.61
CA VAL A 14 5.01 -3.84 -10.44
C VAL A 14 4.22 -2.60 -10.87
N ASP A 15 4.73 -1.85 -11.84
CA ASP A 15 4.06 -0.66 -12.38
C ASP A 15 2.71 -1.00 -13.03
N ALA A 16 2.63 -2.14 -13.74
CA ALA A 16 1.37 -2.61 -14.32
C ALA A 16 0.33 -2.94 -13.25
N ASP A 17 0.74 -3.58 -12.15
CA ASP A 17 -0.13 -3.93 -11.03
C ASP A 17 -0.60 -2.69 -10.26
N ILE A 18 0.29 -1.72 -10.04
CA ILE A 18 -0.05 -0.41 -9.49
C ILE A 18 -1.07 0.31 -10.37
N GLN A 19 -0.86 0.31 -11.68
CA GLN A 19 -1.77 0.95 -12.63
C GLN A 19 -3.14 0.26 -12.67
N ALA A 20 -3.18 -1.07 -12.57
CA ALA A 20 -4.41 -1.83 -12.45
C ALA A 20 -5.16 -1.47 -11.16
N ALA A 21 -4.45 -1.34 -10.03
CA ALA A 21 -5.02 -0.93 -8.76
C ALA A 21 -5.62 0.49 -8.82
N LEU A 22 -4.90 1.45 -9.41
CA LEU A 22 -5.36 2.84 -9.60
C LEU A 22 -6.59 2.98 -10.51
N ASN A 23 -6.77 2.03 -11.42
CA ASN A 23 -7.92 1.96 -12.33
C ASN A 23 -9.09 1.15 -11.78
N SER A 24 -8.92 0.50 -10.61
CA SER A 24 -9.98 -0.29 -10.01
C SER A 24 -11.10 0.61 -9.48
N PRO A 25 -12.37 0.38 -9.87
CA PRO A 25 -13.51 1.16 -9.36
C PRO A 25 -13.77 0.92 -7.87
N SER A 26 -13.20 -0.13 -7.27
CA SER A 26 -13.33 -0.44 -5.85
C SER A 26 -12.33 0.31 -4.97
N MET A 27 -11.31 0.95 -5.56
CA MET A 27 -10.35 1.74 -4.80
C MET A 27 -11.01 3.06 -4.38
N SER A 28 -11.05 3.34 -3.08
CA SER A 28 -11.55 4.62 -2.59
C SER A 28 -10.61 5.76 -3.00
N TYR A 29 -11.14 6.98 -3.05
CA TYR A 29 -10.38 8.15 -3.52
C TYR A 29 -9.11 8.40 -2.69
N TRP A 30 -9.18 8.19 -1.37
CA TRP A 30 -8.06 8.48 -0.46
C TRP A 30 -6.80 7.63 -0.72
N PRO A 31 -6.85 6.28 -0.74
CA PRO A 31 -5.67 5.47 -1.05
C PRO A 31 -5.20 5.67 -2.50
N ARG A 32 -6.12 5.96 -3.44
CA ARG A 32 -5.77 6.28 -4.81
C ARG A 32 -4.90 7.54 -4.89
N ASP A 33 -5.33 8.63 -4.26
CA ASP A 33 -4.60 9.90 -4.27
C ASP A 33 -3.29 9.81 -3.48
N ALA A 34 -3.28 9.07 -2.38
CA ALA A 34 -2.06 8.78 -1.63
C ALA A 34 -1.04 8.01 -2.46
N LEU A 35 -1.47 6.98 -3.20
CA LEU A 35 -0.61 6.20 -4.09
C LEU A 35 -0.08 7.06 -5.25
N LEU A 36 -0.93 7.84 -5.90
CA LEU A 36 -0.50 8.78 -6.94
C LEU A 36 0.54 9.78 -6.43
N SER A 37 0.38 10.28 -5.20
CA SER A 37 1.34 11.19 -4.59
C SER A 37 2.65 10.50 -4.21
N ALA A 38 2.59 9.24 -3.76
CA ALA A 38 3.75 8.43 -3.42
C ALA A 38 4.63 8.12 -4.64
N LEU A 39 4.02 7.85 -5.80
CA LEU A 39 4.73 7.57 -7.07
C LEU A 39 5.56 8.74 -7.60
N GLN A 40 5.36 9.96 -7.09
CA GLN A 40 6.13 11.15 -7.47
C GLN A 40 7.33 11.41 -6.54
N ARG A 41 7.59 10.52 -5.57
CA ARG A 41 8.59 10.70 -4.52
C ARG A 41 9.69 9.64 -4.63
N ASP A 42 10.75 9.82 -3.85
CA ASP A 42 11.69 8.74 -3.58
C ASP A 42 10.96 7.51 -3.00
N CYS A 43 11.17 6.35 -3.63
CA CYS A 43 10.40 5.15 -3.32
C CYS A 43 10.67 4.60 -1.90
N VAL A 44 11.87 4.84 -1.35
CA VAL A 44 12.23 4.39 0.00
C VAL A 44 11.51 5.23 1.05
N ASP A 45 11.50 6.56 0.87
CA ASP A 45 10.78 7.46 1.79
C ASP A 45 9.26 7.29 1.68
N ALA A 46 8.73 7.16 0.46
CA ALA A 46 7.30 6.93 0.25
C ALA A 46 6.81 5.63 0.91
N ALA A 47 7.56 4.53 0.77
CA ALA A 47 7.24 3.26 1.40
C ALA A 47 7.29 3.36 2.95
N ARG A 48 8.29 4.06 3.48
CA ARG A 48 8.41 4.29 4.93
C ARG A 48 7.22 5.09 5.47
N ASP A 49 6.85 6.18 4.81
CA ASP A 49 5.72 7.03 5.22
C ASP A 49 4.39 6.25 5.18
N ALA A 50 4.19 5.41 4.16
CA ALA A 50 3.01 4.56 4.05
C ALA A 50 2.92 3.55 5.21
N GLN A 51 4.04 2.93 5.61
CA GLN A 51 4.08 2.01 6.75
C GLN A 51 3.78 2.71 8.08
N ILE A 52 4.29 3.93 8.27
CA ILE A 52 3.98 4.75 9.44
C ILE A 52 2.49 5.07 9.47
N LEU A 53 1.93 5.51 8.34
CA LEU A 53 0.51 5.82 8.21
C LEU A 53 -0.39 4.62 8.53
N ALA A 54 -0.09 3.45 7.96
CA ALA A 54 -0.80 2.20 8.27
C ALA A 54 -0.78 1.91 9.77
N THR A 55 0.39 2.04 10.42
CA THR A 55 0.54 1.82 11.86
C THR A 55 -0.37 2.73 12.70
N TRP A 56 -0.51 4.01 12.33
CA TRP A 56 -1.39 4.94 13.04
C TRP A 56 -2.87 4.61 12.82
N LEU A 57 -3.25 4.24 11.60
CA LEU A 57 -4.62 3.85 11.25
C LEU A 57 -5.04 2.58 11.99
N ASP A 58 -4.16 1.57 12.06
CA ASP A 58 -4.40 0.33 12.79
C ASP A 58 -4.60 0.60 14.29
N ARG A 59 -3.70 1.36 14.91
CA ARG A 59 -3.83 1.75 16.33
C ARG A 59 -5.12 2.49 16.60
N ARG A 60 -5.53 3.37 15.68
CA ARG A 60 -6.79 4.10 15.78
C ARG A 60 -7.99 3.16 15.65
N CYS A 61 -7.96 2.24 14.69
CA CYS A 61 -9.00 1.24 14.48
C CYS A 61 -9.19 0.40 15.74
N ASP A 62 -8.10 -0.15 16.28
CA ASP A 62 -8.10 -0.93 17.52
C ASP A 62 -8.70 -0.15 18.69
N ALA A 63 -8.30 1.12 18.87
CA ALA A 63 -8.80 1.96 19.95
C ALA A 63 -10.31 2.23 19.82
N VAL A 64 -10.80 2.46 18.60
CA VAL A 64 -12.23 2.67 18.32
C VAL A 64 -13.03 1.40 18.55
N LEU A 65 -12.59 0.26 18.00
CA LEU A 65 -13.30 -1.02 18.12
C LEU A 65 -13.34 -1.53 19.56
N ARG A 66 -12.24 -1.38 20.32
CA ARG A 66 -12.21 -1.73 21.76
C ARG A 66 -13.15 -0.85 22.59
N ARG A 67 -13.32 0.42 22.21
CA ARG A 67 -14.25 1.35 22.87
C ARG A 67 -15.71 1.02 22.57
N SER A 68 -16.01 0.47 21.39
CA SER A 68 -17.36 0.11 20.97
C SER A 68 -17.82 -1.27 21.47
N GLY A 69 -16.91 -2.09 22.01
CA GLY A 69 -17.21 -3.43 22.56
C GLY A 69 -17.33 -3.50 24.09
N SER A 70 -17.45 -2.36 24.77
CA SER A 70 -17.70 -2.25 26.22
C SER A 70 -19.05 -1.60 26.50
#